data_AF-W1YJC6-F1
#
_entry.id   AF-W1YJC6-F1
#
_cell.length_a   1.000
_cell.length_b   1.000
_cell.length_c   1.000
_cell.angle_alpha   90.00
_cell.angle_beta   90.00
_cell.angle_gamma   90.00
#
_symmetry.space_group_name_H-M   'P 1'
#
loop_
_entity.id
_entity.type
_entity.pdbx_description
1 polymer ?
#
loop_
_entity_poly.entity_id
_entity_poly.type
_entity_poly.pdbx_seq_one_letter_code
_entity_poly.pdbx_strand_id
1 'polypeptide(L)' 'IGEDLVVNGVPPENITIGGTDSVTEVDCYSYRREAGRTGRMALFAMLQER' A
#
# COMPACT_ATOMS: atom_id res chain seq x y z
N ILE A 1 -9.19 -6.87 -0.71
CA ILE A 1 -8.15 -6.42 0.24
C ILE A 1 -8.75 -6.16 1.61
N GLY A 2 -9.61 -5.14 1.81
CA GLY A 2 -10.24 -4.90 3.12
C GLY A 2 -11.09 -6.09 3.58
N GLU A 3 -11.89 -6.66 2.68
CA GLU A 3 -12.80 -7.78 2.97
C GLU A 3 -12.05 -9.06 3.41
N ASP A 4 -10.91 -9.37 2.79
CA ASP A 4 -10.13 -10.57 3.13
C ASP A 4 -9.59 -10.50 4.56
N LEU A 5 -9.16 -9.31 5.02
CA LEU A 5 -8.70 -9.11 6.39
C LEU A 5 -9.85 -9.29 7.39
N VAL A 6 -11.05 -8.82 7.06
CA VAL A 6 -12.25 -8.99 7.90
C VAL A 6 -12.64 -10.47 8.00
N VAL A 7 -12.61 -11.21 6.89
CA VAL A 7 -12.87 -12.67 6.88
C VAL A 7 -11.86 -13.42 7.77
N ASN A 8 -10.62 -12.93 7.84
CA ASN A 8 -9.58 -13.48 8.71
C ASN A 8 -9.62 -12.93 10.15
N GLY A 9 -10.66 -12.19 10.52
CA GLY A 9 -10.92 -11.77 11.90
C GLY A 9 -10.31 -10.43 12.31
N VAL A 10 -9.78 -9.63 11.38
CA VAL A 10 -9.34 -8.26 11.69
C VAL A 10 -10.58 -7.36 11.83
N PRO A 11 -10.77 -6.67 12.97
CA PRO A 11 -11.90 -5.76 13.14
C PRO A 11 -11.85 -4.62 12.12
N PRO A 12 -12.99 -4.27 11.47
CA PRO A 12 -13.03 -3.20 10.47
C PRO A 12 -12.46 -1.86 10.96
N GLU A 13 -12.70 -1.51 12.22
CA GLU A 13 -12.19 -0.30 12.88
C GLU A 13 -10.67 -0.25 12.99
N ASN A 14 -9.99 -1.40 12.87
CA ASN A 14 -8.53 -1.51 12.87
C ASN A 14 -7.92 -1.50 11.46
N ILE A 15 -8.75 -1.37 10.41
CA ILE A 15 -8.31 -1.37 9.01
C ILE A 15 -8.38 0.06 8.46
N THR A 16 -7.26 0.57 7.98
CA THR A 16 -7.20 1.82 7.22
C THR A 16 -6.85 1.52 5.77
N ILE A 17 -7.67 2.00 4.83
CA ILE A 17 -7.42 1.88 3.39
C ILE A 17 -6.69 3.13 2.92
N GLY A 18 -5.45 2.97 2.45
CA GLY A 18 -4.69 4.04 1.83
C GLY A 18 -5.30 4.43 0.47
N GLY A 19 -5.38 5.73 0.19
CA GLY A 19 -5.97 6.26 -1.05
C GLY A 19 -5.01 6.31 -2.26
N THR A 20 -3.74 5.93 -2.07
CA THR A 20 -2.70 6.06 -3.10
C THR A 20 -2.92 5.09 -4.25
N ASP A 21 -3.15 5.64 -5.45
CA ASP A 21 -3.12 4.88 -6.71
C ASP A 21 -1.80 5.14 -7.44
N SER A 22 -0.88 4.17 -7.38
CA SER A 22 0.42 4.27 -8.05
C SER A 22 0.32 4.52 -9.56
N VAL A 23 -0.79 4.16 -10.23
CA VAL A 23 -0.95 4.38 -11.68
C VAL A 23 -1.15 5.85 -12.00
N THR A 24 -1.83 6.61 -11.15
CA THR A 24 -2.15 8.03 -11.39
C THR A 24 -1.23 8.98 -10.62
N GLU A 25 -0.73 8.56 -9.46
CA GLU A 25 0.13 9.42 -8.64
C GLU A 25 1.51 9.64 -9.26
N VAL A 26 1.90 10.91 -9.33
CA VAL A 26 3.14 11.36 -9.99
C VAL A 26 4.39 10.97 -9.19
N ASP A 27 4.29 10.97 -7.87
CA ASP A 27 5.40 10.67 -6.96
C ASP A 27 5.62 9.17 -6.73
N CYS A 28 4.84 8.32 -7.40
CA CYS A 28 4.95 6.86 -7.31
C CYS A 28 5.63 6.26 -8.55
N TYR A 29 6.53 5.30 -8.36
CA TYR A 29 6.89 4.38 -9.46
C TYR A 29 5.71 3.45 -9.77
N SER A 30 5.45 3.16 -11.04
CA SER A 30 4.32 2.34 -11.48
C SER A 30 4.67 1.46 -12.66
N TYR A 31 4.81 0.16 -12.37
CA TYR A 31 5.12 -0.85 -13.39
C TYR A 31 4.12 -0.84 -14.56
N ARG A 32 2.83 -0.63 -14.27
CA ARG A 32 1.78 -0.58 -15.30
C ARG A 32 1.92 0.67 -16.18
N ARG A 33 2.10 1.85 -15.57
CA ARG A 33 2.23 3.11 -16.32
C ARG A 33 3.50 3.14 -17.16
N GLU A 34 4.59 2.59 -16.64
CA GLU A 34 5.94 2.66 -17.24
C GLU A 34 6.29 1.42 -18.08
N ALA A 35 5.26 0.71 -18.58
CA ALA A 35 5.41 -0.43 -19.50
C ALA A 35 6.42 -1.49 -19.02
N GLY A 36 6.46 -1.72 -17.71
CA GLY A 36 7.25 -2.77 -17.07
C GLY A 36 8.69 -2.42 -16.70
N ARG A 37 9.17 -1.20 -16.97
CA ARG A 37 10.54 -0.79 -16.62
C ARG A 37 10.55 0.47 -15.75
N THR A 38 10.74 0.27 -14.45
CA THR A 38 10.72 1.36 -13.45
C THR A 38 11.45 0.97 -12.16
N GLY A 39 11.66 1.95 -11.27
CA GLY A 39 12.10 1.76 -9.90
C GLY A 39 11.06 1.09 -9.00
N ARG A 40 11.32 1.02 -7.70
CA ARG A 40 10.39 0.45 -6.72
C ARG A 40 10.35 1.34 -5.48
N MET A 41 9.16 1.53 -4.95
CA MET A 41 8.96 2.10 -3.62
C MET A 41 9.17 1.01 -2.56
N ALA A 42 9.43 1.42 -1.33
CA ALA A 42 9.49 0.52 -0.19
C ALA A 42 8.63 1.08 0.95
N LEU A 43 7.92 0.19 1.66
CA LEU A 43 7.13 0.52 2.85
C LEU A 43 7.90 0.04 4.08
N PHE A 44 8.03 0.92 5.07
CA PHE A 44 8.72 0.63 6.32
C PHE A 44 7.77 0.88 7.49
N ALA A 45 7.76 -0.04 8.46
CA ALA A 45 7.10 0.12 9.74
C ALA A 45 8.05 -0.41 10.80
N MET A 46 8.46 0.44 11.74
CA MET A 46 9.42 0.08 12.78
C MET A 46 8.97 0.64 14.12
N LEU A 47 9.24 -0.11 15.19
CA LEU A 47 9.21 0.41 16.55
C LEU A 47 10.53 1.16 16.79
N GLN A 48 10.48 2.25 17.55
CA GLN A 48 11.67 2.97 18.00
C GLN A 48 11.83 2.79 19.51
N GLU A 49 13.08 2.79 19.99
CA GLU A 49 13.34 2.93 21.43
C GLU A 49 12.70 4.23 21.93
N ARG A 50 12.16 4.17 23.15
CA ARG A 50 11.33 5.22 23.72
C ARG A 50 12.14 6.32 24.40
#